data_AF-A0A1Z4JRZ9-F1
#
_entry.id   AF-A0A1Z4JRZ9-F1
#
_cell.length_a   1.000
_cell.length_b   1.000
_cell.length_c   1.000
_cell.angle_alpha   90.00
_cell.angle_beta   90.00
_cell.angle_gamma   90.00
#
_symmetry.space_group_name_H-M   'P 1'
#
loop_
_entity.id
_entity.type
_entity.pdbx_description
1 polymer ?
#
loop_
_entity_poly.entity_id
_entity_poly.type
_entity_poly.pdbx_seq_one_letter_code
_entity_poly.pdbx_strand_id
1 'polypeptide(L)' 'MSGISGLSGGKQDNEKTAVDPICGMTVQKATAIKGEYEGQTYYFCSPHCQNIFAAQLKEEAESGE' A
#
# COMPACT_ATOMS: atom_id res chain seq x y z
N MET A 1 33.08 -26.89 -24.26
CA MET A 1 33.46 -26.46 -22.90
C MET A 1 32.92 -25.04 -22.73
N SER A 2 31.75 -24.87 -22.12
CA SER A 2 31.52 -24.84 -20.68
C SER A 2 32.08 -23.58 -20.02
N GLY A 3 31.17 -22.75 -19.51
CA GLY A 3 31.42 -21.58 -18.66
C GLY A 3 30.09 -20.84 -18.44
N ILE A 4 29.20 -21.38 -17.60
CA ILE A 4 28.86 -20.87 -16.26
C ILE A 4 28.27 -19.46 -16.28
N SER A 5 26.95 -19.32 -16.12
CA SER A 5 26.24 -19.31 -14.83
C SER A 5 26.38 -17.98 -14.10
N GLY A 6 25.26 -17.34 -13.76
CA GLY A 6 25.19 -16.43 -12.61
C GLY A 6 24.54 -15.08 -12.83
N LEU A 7 23.21 -15.04 -12.70
CA LEU A 7 22.46 -14.12 -11.82
C LEU A 7 23.04 -12.73 -11.56
N SER A 8 22.28 -11.71 -11.96
CA SER A 8 22.13 -10.48 -11.15
C SER A 8 20.74 -9.92 -11.37
N GLY A 9 19.74 -10.67 -10.88
CA GLY A 9 18.41 -10.14 -10.62
C GLY A 9 18.52 -9.06 -9.55
N GLY A 10 18.66 -7.81 -10.00
CA GLY A 10 18.58 -6.62 -9.16
C GLY A 10 17.24 -6.63 -8.44
N LYS A 11 17.29 -7.01 -7.16
CA LYS A 11 16.17 -7.16 -6.25
C LYS A 11 15.50 -5.80 -6.09
N GLN A 12 14.34 -5.67 -6.71
CA GLN A 12 13.46 -4.51 -6.65
C GLN A 12 12.91 -4.39 -5.22
N ASP A 13 13.59 -3.63 -4.37
CA ASP A 13 13.16 -3.39 -2.98
C ASP A 13 12.09 -2.28 -2.89
N ASN A 14 12.02 -1.43 -3.90
CA ASN A 14 11.08 -0.31 -3.97
C ASN A 14 9.62 -0.73 -4.27
N GLU A 15 9.39 -1.98 -4.69
CA GLU A 15 8.04 -2.47 -5.04
C GLU A 15 7.25 -2.93 -3.79
N LYS A 16 7.96 -3.22 -2.70
CA LYS A 16 7.41 -3.92 -1.52
C LYS A 16 6.96 -2.99 -0.42
N THR A 17 7.22 -1.69 -0.55
CA THR A 17 6.78 -0.67 0.39
C THR A 17 5.68 0.18 -0.24
N ALA A 18 4.81 0.71 0.60
CA ALA A 18 3.75 1.64 0.23
C ALA A 18 3.76 2.80 1.21
N VAL A 19 3.21 3.94 0.80
CA VAL A 19 3.09 5.12 1.65
C VAL A 19 1.65 5.19 2.16
N ASP A 20 1.50 5.31 3.46
CA ASP A 20 0.20 5.50 4.10
C ASP A 20 -0.36 6.89 3.74
N PRO A 21 -1.55 7.00 3.12
CA PRO A 21 -2.11 8.28 2.68
C PRO A 21 -2.60 9.17 3.84
N ILE A 22 -2.73 8.63 5.05
CA ILE A 22 -3.17 9.37 6.25
C ILE A 22 -2.00 10.05 6.94
N CYS A 23 -0.92 9.32 7.17
CA CYS A 23 0.22 9.82 7.95
C CYS A 23 1.49 10.05 7.13
N GLY A 24 1.53 9.60 5.88
CA GLY A 24 2.71 9.69 5.01
C GLY A 24 3.83 8.71 5.38
N MET A 25 3.56 7.74 6.27
CA MET A 25 4.56 6.78 6.72
C MET A 25 4.77 5.66 5.70
N THR A 26 6.03 5.32 5.43
CA THR A 26 6.38 4.18 4.58
C THR A 26 6.18 2.86 5.33
N VAL A 27 5.38 1.96 4.77
CA VAL A 27 5.01 0.67 5.35
C VAL A 27 5.33 -0.46 4.38
N GLN A 28 5.62 -1.66 4.89
CA GLN A 28 5.86 -2.82 4.05
C GLN A 28 4.54 -3.44 3.59
N LYS A 29 4.25 -3.49 2.29
CA LYS A 29 3.02 -4.09 1.71
C LYS A 29 2.78 -5.54 2.16
N ALA A 30 3.85 -6.27 2.46
CA ALA A 30 3.77 -7.66 2.92
C ALA A 30 3.16 -7.79 4.33
N THR A 31 3.32 -6.79 5.19
CA THR A 31 2.83 -6.80 6.58
C THR A 31 1.84 -5.68 6.88
N ALA A 32 1.70 -4.71 5.99
CA ALA A 32 0.80 -3.57 6.12
C ALA A 32 -0.66 -4.00 5.96
N ILE A 33 -1.54 -3.20 6.54
CA ILE A 33 -2.98 -3.41 6.41
C ILE A 33 -3.39 -2.89 5.04
N LYS A 34 -4.04 -3.73 4.24
CA LYS A 34 -4.59 -3.35 2.95
C LYS A 34 -6.08 -3.07 3.07
N GLY A 35 -6.56 -2.04 2.40
CA GLY A 35 -7.98 -1.77 2.24
C GLY A 35 -8.29 -1.50 0.78
N GLU A 36 -9.42 -2.03 0.31
CA GLU A 36 -9.91 -1.78 -1.04
C GLU A 36 -11.02 -0.73 -0.97
N TYR A 37 -10.82 0.37 -1.70
CA TYR A 37 -11.75 1.50 -1.76
C TYR A 37 -11.81 2.00 -3.20
N GLU A 38 -13.02 2.15 -3.76
CA GLU A 38 -13.23 2.56 -5.15
C GLU A 38 -12.46 1.73 -6.20
N GLY A 39 -12.23 0.44 -5.91
CA GLY A 39 -11.43 -0.45 -6.77
C GLY A 39 -9.91 -0.22 -6.69
N GLN A 40 -9.44 0.64 -5.79
CA GLN A 40 -8.03 0.89 -5.51
C GLN A 40 -7.61 0.25 -4.18
N THR A 41 -6.43 -0.39 -4.17
CA THR A 41 -5.84 -0.97 -2.97
C THR A 41 -4.91 0.04 -2.29
N TYR A 42 -5.24 0.41 -1.06
CA TYR A 42 -4.44 1.28 -0.21
C TYR A 42 -3.79 0.49 0.93
N TYR A 43 -2.65 0.99 1.42
CA TYR A 43 -1.87 0.36 2.49
C TYR A 43 -1.74 1.31 3.68
N PHE A 44 -1.95 0.78 4.88
CA PHE A 44 -1.99 1.54 6.13
C PHE A 44 -0.99 0.99 7.15
N CYS A 45 -0.40 1.90 7.92
CA CYS A 45 0.53 1.56 9.00
C CYS A 45 -0.18 0.92 10.19
N SER A 46 -1.47 1.23 10.36
CA SER A 46 -2.26 0.82 11.51
C SER A 46 -3.75 0.75 11.14
N PRO A 47 -4.56 -0.04 11.88
CA PRO A 47 -6.00 -0.10 11.66
C PRO A 47 -6.68 1.24 11.96
N HIS A 48 -6.05 2.09 12.77
CA HIS A 48 -6.53 3.45 13.03
C HIS A 48 -6.50 4.31 11.75
N CYS A 49 -5.38 4.29 11.00
CA CYS A 49 -5.27 4.99 9.72
C CYS A 49 -6.28 4.46 8.69
N GLN A 50 -6.49 3.14 8.61
CA GLN A 50 -7.51 2.58 7.73
C GLN A 50 -8.92 3.09 8.05
N ASN A 51 -9.29 3.15 9.35
CA ASN A 51 -10.60 3.65 9.76
C ASN A 51 -10.79 5.14 9.44
N ILE A 52 -9.77 5.97 9.68
CA ILE A 52 -9.79 7.39 9.29
C ILE A 52 -9.97 7.51 7.78
N PHE A 53 -9.22 6.74 7.00
CA PHE A 53 -9.34 6.73 5.53
C PHE A 53 -10.75 6.35 5.07
N ALA A 54 -11.33 5.30 5.66
CA ALA A 54 -12.69 4.87 5.35
C ALA A 54 -13.74 5.92 5.72
N ALA A 55 -13.56 6.65 6.83
CA ALA A 55 -14.46 7.72 7.25
C ALA A 55 -14.41 8.90 6.28
N GLN A 56 -13.20 9.34 5.89
CA GLN A 56 -13.01 10.42 4.93
C GLN A 56 -13.62 10.10 3.56
N LEU A 57 -13.55 8.85 3.11
CA LEU A 57 -14.17 8.43 1.85
C LEU A 57 -15.70 8.36 1.92
N LYS A 58 -16.27 8.06 3.10
CA LYS A 58 -17.73 8.07 3.28
C LYS A 58 -18.32 9.48 3.21
N GLU A 59 -17.56 10.49 3.62
CA GLU A 59 -18.00 11.89 3.52
C GLU A 59 -18.19 12.36 2.06
N GLU A 60 -17.51 11.74 1.08
CA GLU A 60 -17.73 12.06 -0.34
C GLU A 60 -18.95 11.35 -0.95
N ALA A 61 -19.44 10.27 -0.34
CA ALA A 61 -20.58 9.51 -0.85
C ALA A 61 -21.95 10.00 -0.33
N GLU A 62 -21.97 10.84 0.71
CA GLU A 62 -23.20 11.23 1.43
C GLU A 62 -23.30 12.76 1.65
N SER A 63 -22.91 13.55 0.65
CA SER A 63 -23.28 14.97 0.56
C SER A 63 -24.00 15.22 -0.77
N GLY A 64 -25.25 14.79 -0.81
CA GLY A 64 -26.15 14.95 -1.94
C GLY A 64 -27.58 14.69 -1.52
N GLU A 65 -28.05 15.44 -0.52
CA GLU A 65 -29.48 15.61 -0.26
C GLU A 65 -29.97 16.93 -0.87
#